data_AF-A0A9J6FW86-F1
#
_entry.id   AF-A0A9J6FW86-F1
#
_cell.length_a   1.000
_cell.length_b   1.000
_cell.length_c   1.000
_cell.angle_alpha   90.00
_cell.angle_beta   90.00
_cell.angle_gamma   90.00
#
_symmetry.space_group_name_H-M   'P 1'
#
loop_
_entity.id
_entity.type
_entity.pdbx_description
1 polymer ?
#
loop_
_entity_poly.entity_id
_entity_poly.type
_entity_poly.pdbx_seq_one_letter_code
_entity_poly.pdbx_strand_id
1 'polypeptide(L)'
;MCSSSDDAQAADDVGPGQDATTAEAWAALEEAGIVPENVALSDYVNADADVIVYEELSDAEILKSARAASAAAADSSDDEEVGHGVPTVPTSVTASQVMDSLDVLRSFLGAHDDDVAMQLLADCEQRILPLLVRKRKQ
;
A
#
# COMPACT_ATOMS: atom_id res chain seq x y z
N MET A 1 50.98 31.17 -18.31
CA MET A 1 49.85 31.52 -19.21
C MET A 1 49.65 30.35 -20.16
N CYS A 2 48.38 30.05 -20.45
CA CYS A 2 47.73 28.77 -20.78
C CYS A 2 48.36 27.86 -21.86
N SER A 3 48.13 26.55 -21.69
CA SER A 3 47.56 25.58 -22.67
C SER A 3 47.43 24.21 -21.98
N SER A 4 46.27 23.87 -21.41
CA SER A 4 45.22 23.05 -22.03
C SER A 4 45.75 21.76 -22.69
N SER A 5 45.65 20.65 -21.97
CA SER A 5 45.40 19.34 -22.57
C SER A 5 44.33 18.65 -21.73
N ASP A 6 43.13 18.76 -22.30
CA ASP A 6 42.05 17.80 -22.28
C ASP A 6 42.58 16.36 -22.08
N ASP A 7 42.30 15.77 -20.93
CA ASP A 7 42.16 14.32 -20.84
C ASP A 7 40.75 14.09 -20.28
N ALA A 8 39.83 13.86 -21.22
CA ALA A 8 38.46 13.50 -20.95
C ALA A 8 38.45 12.15 -20.23
N GLN A 9 38.48 12.20 -18.90
CA GLN A 9 38.29 11.04 -18.06
C GLN A 9 36.81 10.63 -18.21
N ALA A 10 36.60 9.60 -19.02
CA ALA A 10 35.33 8.96 -19.24
C ALA A 10 34.67 8.68 -17.89
N ALA A 11 33.44 9.14 -17.76
CA ALA A 11 32.56 8.75 -16.67
C ALA A 11 32.35 7.24 -16.77
N ASP A 12 33.08 6.49 -15.94
CA ASP A 12 32.68 5.15 -15.55
C ASP A 12 31.51 5.34 -14.59
N ASP A 13 30.31 5.37 -15.19
CA ASP A 13 29.02 5.16 -14.54
C ASP A 13 29.00 3.74 -13.95
N VAL A 14 29.72 3.56 -12.84
CA VAL A 14 29.68 2.33 -12.05
C VAL A 14 28.42 2.44 -11.19
N GLY A 15 27.31 1.91 -11.71
CA GLY A 15 26.18 1.49 -10.88
C GLY A 15 26.65 0.62 -9.72
N PRO A 16 25.93 0.57 -8.58
CA PRO A 16 26.45 0.06 -7.31
C PRO A 16 26.95 -1.37 -7.47
N GLY A 17 28.26 -1.49 -7.62
CA GLY A 17 28.96 -2.74 -7.81
C GLY A 17 28.93 -3.50 -6.51
N GLN A 18 28.46 -4.74 -6.56
CA GLN A 18 28.79 -5.73 -5.54
C GLN A 18 30.30 -5.89 -5.55
N ASP A 19 30.99 -5.28 -4.58
CA ASP A 19 32.42 -5.48 -4.43
C ASP A 19 32.66 -6.98 -4.21
N ALA A 20 33.45 -7.61 -5.08
CA ALA A 20 33.74 -9.06 -5.05
C ALA A 20 34.18 -9.53 -3.65
N THR A 21 34.78 -8.62 -2.86
CA THR A 21 35.22 -8.82 -1.48
C THR A 21 34.08 -9.07 -0.50
N THR A 22 32.90 -8.48 -0.70
CA THR A 22 31.74 -8.66 0.19
C THR A 22 31.07 -10.01 -0.05
N ALA A 23 30.97 -10.44 -1.31
CA ALA A 23 30.45 -11.77 -1.65
C ALA A 23 31.37 -12.90 -1.17
N GLU A 24 32.69 -12.72 -1.30
CA GLU A 24 33.69 -13.65 -0.78
C GLU A 24 33.65 -13.75 0.76
N ALA A 25 33.54 -12.62 1.46
CA ALA A 25 33.38 -12.61 2.91
C ALA A 25 32.09 -13.29 3.37
N TRP A 26 31.00 -13.12 2.62
CA TRP A 26 29.71 -13.77 2.90
C TRP A 26 29.79 -15.29 2.75
N ALA A 27 30.41 -15.78 1.68
CA ALA A 27 30.62 -17.22 1.45
C ALA A 27 31.44 -17.87 2.58
N ALA A 28 32.43 -17.16 3.13
CA ALA A 28 33.21 -17.65 4.28
C ALA A 28 32.37 -17.76 5.57
N LEU A 29 31.38 -16.88 5.76
CA LEU A 29 30.45 -16.93 6.90
C LEU A 29 29.43 -18.07 6.74
N GLU A 30 28.97 -18.34 5.52
CA GLU A 30 28.13 -19.49 5.18
C GLU A 30 28.89 -20.81 5.44
N GLU A 31 30.13 -20.92 4.98
CA GLU A 31 30.98 -22.10 5.20
C GLU A 31 31.26 -22.34 6.70
N ALA A 32 31.39 -21.26 7.48
CA ALA A 32 31.54 -21.33 8.94
C ALA A 32 30.24 -21.68 9.68
N GLY A 33 29.11 -21.80 9.00
CA GLY A 33 27.80 -22.10 9.59
C GLY A 33 27.23 -20.98 10.46
N ILE A 34 27.67 -19.74 10.23
CA ILE A 34 27.25 -18.55 10.99
C ILE A 34 25.96 -17.96 10.40
N VAL A 35 25.77 -18.09 9.09
CA VAL A 35 24.60 -17.59 8.36
C VAL A 35 23.48 -18.63 8.39
N PRO A 36 22.24 -18.27 8.76
CA PRO A 36 21.08 -19.15 8.65
C PRO A 36 20.80 -19.55 7.19
N GLU A 37 20.38 -20.80 6.96
CA GLU A 37 20.18 -21.37 5.60
C GLU A 37 19.18 -20.62 4.72
N ASN A 38 18.37 -19.74 5.31
CA ASN A 38 17.30 -19.00 4.65
C ASN A 38 17.58 -17.51 4.47
N VAL A 39 18.83 -17.06 4.63
CA VAL A 39 19.18 -15.63 4.56
C VAL A 39 20.25 -15.41 3.49
N ALA A 40 19.95 -14.54 2.54
CA ALA A 40 20.86 -14.15 1.48
C ALA A 40 21.63 -12.86 1.83
N LEU A 41 22.80 -12.67 1.24
CA LEU A 41 23.57 -11.42 1.37
C LEU A 41 22.74 -10.18 1.00
N SER A 42 21.88 -10.32 -0.01
CA SER A 42 20.97 -9.25 -0.47
C SER A 42 20.03 -8.78 0.63
N ASP A 43 19.67 -9.62 1.59
CA ASP A 43 18.73 -9.26 2.66
C ASP A 43 19.36 -8.27 3.64
N TYR A 44 20.69 -8.26 3.76
CA TYR A 44 21.42 -7.28 4.56
C TYR A 44 21.80 -6.05 3.77
N VAL A 45 22.21 -6.23 2.51
CA VAL A 45 22.63 -5.11 1.65
C VAL A 45 21.44 -4.25 1.23
N ASN A 46 20.30 -4.89 0.95
CA ASN A 46 19.07 -4.21 0.54
C ASN A 46 18.07 -4.06 1.70
N ALA A 47 18.53 -4.16 2.95
CA ALA A 47 17.65 -4.07 4.12
C ALA A 47 16.85 -2.75 4.17
N ASP A 48 17.37 -1.71 3.52
CA ASP A 48 16.75 -0.38 3.41
C ASP A 48 16.16 -0.09 2.02
N ALA A 49 16.18 -1.03 1.07
CA ALA A 49 15.68 -0.79 -0.27
C ALA A 49 14.17 -0.48 -0.32
N ASP A 50 13.41 -1.03 0.64
CA ASP A 50 11.97 -0.79 0.81
C ASP A 50 11.65 0.32 1.81
N VAL A 51 12.64 1.15 2.21
CA VAL A 51 12.39 2.26 3.11
C VAL A 51 11.58 3.34 2.39
N ILE A 52 10.31 3.46 2.79
CA ILE A 52 9.46 4.57 2.37
C ILE A 52 9.78 5.78 3.23
N VAL A 53 10.42 6.78 2.63
CA VAL A 53 10.65 8.09 3.25
C VAL A 53 9.41 8.95 3.06
N TYR A 54 8.86 9.46 4.16
CA TYR A 54 7.77 10.43 4.15
C TYR A 54 8.30 11.79 4.53
N GLU A 55 7.98 12.80 3.74
CA GLU A 55 8.15 14.20 4.11
C GLU A 55 6.86 14.70 4.77
N GLU A 56 6.99 15.48 5.85
CA GLU A 56 5.83 16.14 6.46
C GLU A 56 5.36 17.27 5.55
N LEU A 57 4.11 17.16 5.06
CA LEU A 57 3.48 18.25 4.32
C LEU A 57 3.18 19.42 5.26
N SER A 58 3.44 20.63 4.81
CA SER A 58 2.97 21.82 5.52
C SER A 58 1.44 21.95 5.40
N ASP A 59 0.80 22.58 6.40
CA ASP A 59 -0.64 22.87 6.37
C ASP A 59 -1.08 23.59 5.08
N ALA A 60 -0.21 24.44 4.52
CA ALA A 60 -0.48 25.15 3.28
C ALA A 60 -0.56 24.19 2.07
N GLU A 61 0.31 23.18 2.02
CA GLU A 61 0.32 22.16 0.97
C GLU A 61 -0.84 21.19 1.11
N ILE A 62 -1.21 20.84 2.34
CA ILE A 62 -2.42 20.04 2.64
C ILE A 62 -3.68 20.77 2.15
N LEU A 63 -3.80 22.06 2.43
CA LEU A 63 -4.95 22.84 1.94
C LEU A 63 -4.94 22.99 0.41
N LYS A 64 -3.76 23.09 -0.21
CA LYS A 64 -3.62 23.15 -1.66
C LYS A 64 -4.03 21.83 -2.32
N SER A 65 -3.62 20.69 -1.77
CA SER A 65 -4.00 19.36 -2.28
C SER A 65 -5.50 19.09 -2.10
N ALA A 66 -6.08 19.44 -0.95
CA ALA A 66 -7.51 19.31 -0.70
C ALA A 66 -8.35 20.13 -1.69
N ARG A 67 -7.91 21.36 -2.01
CA ARG A 67 -8.58 22.21 -3.01
C ARG A 67 -8.40 21.69 -4.44
N ALA A 68 -7.21 21.19 -4.78
CA ALA A 68 -6.95 20.60 -6.10
C ALA A 68 -7.78 19.34 -6.35
N ALA A 69 -7.90 18.46 -5.35
CA ALA A 69 -8.77 17.28 -5.41
C ALA A 69 -10.26 17.66 -5.58
N SER A 70 -10.70 18.71 -4.87
CA SER A 70 -12.07 19.22 -5.02
C SER A 70 -12.33 19.87 -6.39
N ALA A 71 -11.32 20.48 -7.02
CA ALA A 71 -11.45 21.08 -8.34
C ALA A 71 -11.44 20.03 -9.46
N ALA A 72 -10.59 19.00 -9.35
CA ALA A 72 -10.56 17.89 -10.31
C ALA A 72 -11.86 17.08 -10.30
N ALA A 73 -12.50 16.92 -9.13
CA ALA A 73 -13.80 16.27 -9.00
C ALA A 73 -14.97 17.07 -9.61
N ALA A 74 -14.79 18.37 -9.87
CA ALA A 74 -15.81 19.21 -10.48
C ALA A 74 -15.71 19.28 -12.02
N ASP A 75 -14.57 18.87 -12.59
CA ASP A 75 -14.27 18.93 -14.03
C ASP A 75 -14.28 17.55 -14.70
N SER A 76 -14.10 16.46 -13.93
CA SER A 76 -14.16 15.09 -14.44
C SER A 76 -15.61 14.58 -14.48
N SER A 77 -16.31 14.97 -15.54
CA SER A 77 -17.48 14.27 -16.08
C SER A 77 -17.09 13.65 -17.43
N ASP A 78 -16.17 12.69 -17.45
CA ASP A 78 -16.13 11.67 -18.51
C ASP A 78 -15.26 10.49 -18.08
N ASP A 79 -15.63 9.36 -18.64
CA ASP A 79 -15.18 7.99 -18.43
C ASP A 79 -13.66 7.78 -18.54
N GLU A 80 -13.18 6.77 -17.80
CA GLU A 80 -12.12 5.80 -18.12
C GLU A 80 -11.28 5.41 -16.89
N GLU A 81 -11.22 4.10 -16.73
CA GLU A 81 -10.62 3.33 -15.66
C GLU A 81 -9.08 3.40 -15.68
N VAL A 82 -8.47 2.91 -14.60
CA VAL A 82 -7.04 2.61 -14.40
C VAL A 82 -6.20 3.71 -13.75
N GLY A 83 -6.22 3.71 -12.42
CA GLY A 83 -5.16 4.26 -11.59
C GLY A 83 -5.46 3.96 -10.13
N HIS A 84 -4.51 3.38 -9.40
CA HIS A 84 -4.61 2.99 -7.99
C HIS A 84 -4.99 4.17 -7.06
N GLY A 85 -6.26 4.56 -7.10
CA GLY A 85 -6.85 5.53 -6.21
C GLY A 85 -7.11 4.87 -4.86
N VAL A 86 -6.63 5.52 -3.81
CA VAL A 86 -7.14 5.43 -2.44
C VAL A 86 -8.63 5.09 -2.51
N PRO A 87 -9.13 4.04 -1.82
CA PRO A 87 -10.54 3.69 -1.90
C PRO A 87 -11.34 4.90 -1.45
N THR A 88 -11.94 5.58 -2.41
CA THR A 88 -12.92 6.63 -2.17
C THR A 88 -14.05 5.93 -1.44
N VAL A 89 -14.12 6.13 -0.12
CA VAL A 89 -15.24 5.63 0.67
C VAL A 89 -16.49 6.21 0.00
N PRO A 90 -17.34 5.37 -0.64
CA PRO A 90 -18.48 5.89 -1.35
C PRO A 90 -19.38 6.58 -0.33
N THR A 91 -19.61 7.89 -0.53
CA THR A 91 -20.35 8.77 0.39
C THR A 91 -21.79 8.32 0.64
N SER A 92 -22.27 7.33 -0.11
CA SER A 92 -23.54 6.65 0.14
C SER A 92 -23.38 5.14 0.00
N VAL A 93 -23.13 4.45 1.12
CA VAL A 93 -23.33 3.01 1.19
C VAL A 93 -24.83 2.73 1.00
N THR A 94 -25.15 1.98 -0.05
CA THR A 94 -26.54 1.65 -0.39
C THR A 94 -27.07 0.51 0.48
N ALA A 95 -28.39 0.41 0.63
CA ALA A 95 -29.00 -0.66 1.44
C ALA A 95 -28.70 -2.05 0.89
N SER A 96 -28.57 -2.23 -0.44
CA SER A 96 -28.14 -3.49 -1.05
C SER A 96 -26.71 -3.83 -0.66
N GLN A 97 -25.77 -2.88 -0.76
CA GLN A 97 -24.37 -3.09 -0.41
C GLN A 97 -24.18 -3.51 1.05
N VAL A 98 -24.97 -2.95 1.97
CA VAL A 98 -24.94 -3.39 3.38
C VAL A 98 -25.40 -4.84 3.52
N MET A 99 -26.48 -5.22 2.85
CA MET A 99 -27.00 -6.59 2.92
C MET A 99 -26.05 -7.59 2.25
N ASP A 100 -25.49 -7.26 1.09
CA ASP A 100 -24.51 -8.09 0.39
C ASP A 100 -23.27 -8.33 1.27
N SER A 101 -22.82 -7.32 2.01
CA SER A 101 -21.69 -7.46 2.95
C SER A 101 -22.02 -8.38 4.13
N LEU A 102 -23.24 -8.33 4.64
CA LEU A 102 -23.71 -9.22 5.71
C LEU A 102 -23.82 -10.66 5.20
N ASP A 103 -24.22 -10.87 3.95
CA ASP A 103 -24.26 -12.19 3.32
C ASP A 103 -22.86 -12.82 3.20
N VAL A 104 -21.86 -12.02 2.81
CA VAL A 104 -20.44 -12.46 2.78
C VAL A 104 -19.97 -12.88 4.17
N LEU A 105 -20.28 -12.09 5.21
CA LEU A 105 -19.92 -12.43 6.58
C LEU A 105 -20.61 -13.71 7.07
N ARG A 106 -21.89 -13.93 6.74
CA ARG A 106 -22.58 -15.20 7.08
C ARG A 106 -21.93 -16.39 6.40
N SER A 107 -21.56 -16.27 5.13
CA SER A 107 -20.88 -17.36 4.41
C SER A 107 -19.52 -17.69 5.02
N PHE A 108 -18.77 -16.66 5.43
CA PHE A 108 -17.47 -16.85 6.06
C PHE A 108 -17.60 -17.52 7.42
N LEU A 109 -18.45 -16.99 8.31
CA LEU A 109 -18.64 -17.54 9.65
C LEU A 109 -19.25 -18.95 9.63
N GLY A 110 -20.17 -19.21 8.70
CA GLY A 110 -20.72 -20.55 8.49
C GLY A 110 -19.69 -21.57 8.00
N ALA A 111 -18.63 -21.14 7.29
CA ALA A 111 -17.53 -22.03 6.91
C ALA A 111 -16.57 -22.35 8.07
N HIS A 112 -16.62 -21.55 9.14
CA HIS A 112 -15.77 -21.70 10.33
C HIS A 112 -16.51 -22.30 11.54
N ASP A 113 -17.80 -22.67 11.38
CA ASP A 113 -18.67 -23.22 12.44
C ASP A 113 -18.63 -22.40 13.75
N ASP A 114 -18.49 -21.07 13.64
CA ASP A 114 -18.45 -20.17 14.80
C ASP A 114 -19.86 -19.66 15.15
N ASP A 115 -20.57 -20.44 15.96
CA ASP A 115 -21.93 -20.14 16.42
C ASP A 115 -22.01 -18.82 17.23
N VAL A 116 -20.95 -18.46 17.96
CA VAL A 116 -20.91 -17.23 18.77
C VAL A 116 -20.83 -16.02 17.86
N ALA A 117 -19.94 -16.07 16.86
CA ALA A 117 -19.82 -15.01 15.86
C ALA A 117 -21.09 -14.89 15.01
N MET A 118 -21.72 -16.01 14.65
CA MET A 118 -23.01 -16.02 13.94
C MET A 118 -24.13 -15.34 14.75
N GLN A 119 -24.19 -15.58 16.07
CA GLN A 119 -25.16 -14.92 16.95
C GLN A 119 -24.91 -13.39 17.04
N LEU A 120 -23.64 -12.97 17.17
CA LEU A 120 -23.28 -11.55 17.20
C LEU A 120 -23.62 -10.85 15.88
N LEU A 121 -23.42 -11.54 14.74
CA LEU A 121 -23.80 -11.02 13.43
C LEU A 121 -25.31 -10.85 13.32
N ALA A 122 -26.10 -11.83 13.78
CA ALA A 122 -27.56 -11.74 13.79
C ALA A 122 -28.08 -10.56 14.64
N ASP A 123 -27.48 -10.32 15.80
CA ASP A 123 -27.82 -9.17 16.66
C ASP A 123 -27.49 -7.83 15.97
N CYS A 124 -26.38 -7.79 15.22
CA CYS A 124 -25.99 -6.63 14.42
C CYS A 124 -27.02 -6.35 13.30
N GLU A 125 -27.44 -7.38 12.58
CA GLU A 125 -28.44 -7.29 11.51
C GLU A 125 -29.77 -6.72 12.00
N GLN A 126 -30.25 -7.18 13.16
CA GLN A 126 -31.49 -6.68 13.76
C GLN A 126 -31.44 -5.18 14.06
N ARG A 127 -30.25 -4.65 14.38
CA ARG A 127 -30.05 -3.22 14.64
C ARG A 127 -29.92 -2.41 13.35
N ILE A 128 -29.33 -2.99 12.30
CA ILE A 128 -29.07 -2.33 11.01
C ILE A 128 -30.34 -2.25 10.15
N LEU A 129 -31.14 -3.33 10.08
CA LEU A 129 -32.33 -3.40 9.23
C LEU A 129 -33.30 -2.20 9.40
N PRO A 130 -33.65 -1.74 10.62
CA PRO A 130 -34.49 -0.56 10.80
C PRO A 130 -33.88 0.74 10.26
N LEU A 131 -32.55 0.86 10.28
CA LEU A 131 -31.83 2.03 9.77
C LEU A 131 -31.87 2.09 8.24
N LEU A 132 -31.83 0.92 7.59
CA LEU A 132 -31.95 0.79 6.13
C LEU A 132 -33.37 1.09 5.64
N VAL A 133 -34.40 0.64 6.37
CA VAL A 133 -35.81 0.87 6.00
C VAL A 133 -36.23 2.33 6.19
N ARG A 134 -35.72 3.03 7.21
CA ARG A 134 -36.03 4.45 7.46
C ARG A 134 -35.48 5.39 6.39
N LYS A 135 -34.35 5.06 5.75
CA LYS A 135 -33.77 5.85 4.66
C LYS A 135 -34.55 5.78 3.33
N ARG A 136 -35.52 4.87 3.19
CA ARG A 136 -36.33 4.72 1.97
C ARG A 136 -37.56 5.65 1.91
N LYS A 137 -37.82 6.45 2.95
CA LYS A 137 -39.02 7.32 3.08
C LYS A 137 -38.77 8.83 2.83
N GLN A 138 -37.67 9.20 2.18
CA GLN A 138 -37.45 10.58 1.72
C GLN A 138 -37.52 10.68 0.21
#